data_AF-A0A3S3IVM9-F1
#
_entry.id   AF-A0A3S3IVM9-F1
#
_cell.length_a   1.000
_cell.length_b   1.000
_cell.length_c   1.000
_cell.angle_alpha   90.00
_cell.angle_beta   90.00
_cell.angle_gamma   90.00
#
_symmetry.space_group_name_H-M   'P 1'
#
loop_
_entity.id
_entity.type
_entity.pdbx_description
1 polymer ?
#
loop_
_entity_poly.entity_id
_entity_poly.type
_entity_poly.pdbx_seq_one_letter_code
_entity_poly.pdbx_strand_id
1 'polypeptide(L)' 'ETMVLAHGLDRGRIFITGLSAGGAMTSAMLACYPEIFEGGAIIASLPYGSAKTVPEAFDRMRGHGMPSERQLQKAL' A
#
# COMPACT_ATOMS: atom_id res chain seq x y z
N GLU A 1 1.01 -16.54 8.59
CA GLU A 1 2.09 -17.56 8.51
C GLU A 1 1.69 -18.90 7.86
N THR A 2 0.40 -19.26 7.72
CA THR A 2 -0.04 -20.57 7.20
C THR A 2 0.66 -21.00 5.91
N MET A 3 0.72 -20.13 4.89
CA MET A 3 1.37 -20.45 3.61
C MET A 3 2.89 -20.66 3.74
N VAL A 4 3.54 -19.89 4.62
CA VAL A 4 4.98 -20.00 4.86
C VAL A 4 5.33 -21.36 5.44
N LEU A 5 4.58 -21.81 6.45
CA LEU A 5 4.82 -23.10 7.08
C LEU A 5 4.42 -24.28 6.19
N ALA A 6 3.27 -24.18 5.52
CA ALA A 6 2.75 -25.25 4.66
C ALA A 6 3.65 -25.53 3.45
N HIS A 7 4.37 -24.51 2.95
CA HIS A 7 5.18 -24.63 1.74
C HIS A 7 6.67 -24.38 1.97
N GLY A 8 7.12 -24.22 3.21
CA GLY A 8 8.53 -23.94 3.53
C GLY A 8 9.07 -22.68 2.85
N LEU A 9 8.25 -21.62 2.74
CA LEU A 9 8.64 -20.37 2.06
C LEU A 9 9.65 -19.58 2.90
N ASP A 10 10.56 -18.88 2.23
CA ASP A 10 11.49 -17.95 2.88
C ASP A 10 10.75 -16.70 3.36
N ARG A 11 10.77 -16.44 4.66
CA ARG A 11 10.14 -15.27 5.28
C ARG A 11 10.78 -13.96 4.83
N GLY A 12 12.07 -13.96 4.49
CA GLY A 12 12.79 -12.77 4.00
C GLY A 12 12.57 -12.49 2.52
N ARG A 13 11.68 -13.25 1.83
CA ARG A 13 11.41 -13.10 0.39
C ARG A 13 9.92 -13.05 0.09
N ILE A 14 9.16 -12.39 0.95
CA ILE A 14 7.74 -12.15 0.75
C ILE A 14 7.56 -10.76 0.14
N PHE A 15 6.91 -10.70 -1.01
CA PHE A 15 6.66 -9.46 -1.74
C PHE A 15 5.16 -9.29 -1.99
N ILE A 16 4.72 -8.04 -2.13
CA ILE A 16 3.32 -7.71 -2.44
C ILE A 16 3.24 -6.78 -3.65
N THR A 17 2.23 -6.99 -4.49
CA THR A 17 1.98 -6.16 -5.67
C THR A 17 0.50 -6.04 -5.95
N GLY A 18 0.09 -4.97 -6.62
CA GLY A 18 -1.29 -4.77 -7.01
C GLY A 18 -1.51 -3.58 -7.93
N LEU A 19 -2.64 -3.64 -8.63
CA LEU A 19 -3.11 -2.63 -9.60
C LEU A 19 -4.32 -1.87 -9.05
N SER A 20 -4.39 -0.56 -9.27
CA SER A 20 -5.56 0.27 -8.92
C SER A 20 -5.88 0.17 -7.42
N ALA A 21 -7.07 -0.32 -7.05
CA ALA A 21 -7.43 -0.60 -5.67
C ALA A 21 -6.48 -1.62 -5.00
N GLY A 22 -5.98 -2.61 -5.75
CA GLY A 22 -4.96 -3.54 -5.27
C GLY A 22 -3.61 -2.86 -5.03
N GLY A 23 -3.28 -1.84 -5.81
CA GLY A 23 -2.10 -1.01 -5.58
C GLY A 23 -2.24 -0.18 -4.30
N ALA A 24 -3.46 0.29 -4.00
CA ALA A 24 -3.72 1.07 -2.78
C ALA A 24 -3.58 0.18 -1.56
N MET A 25 -4.10 -1.05 -1.66
CA MET A 25 -3.88 -2.08 -0.65
C MET A 25 -2.40 -2.45 -0.51
N THR A 26 -1.66 -2.55 -1.62
CA THR A 26 -0.21 -2.78 -1.58
C THR A 26 0.51 -1.67 -0.82
N SER A 27 0.19 -0.40 -1.09
CA SER A 27 0.75 0.74 -0.35
C SER A 27 0.40 0.70 1.13
N ALA A 28 -0.83 0.33 1.49
CA ALA A 28 -1.26 0.21 2.87
C ALA A 28 -0.53 -0.92 3.62
N MET A 29 -0.37 -2.08 2.98
CA MET A 29 0.33 -3.21 3.59
C MET A 29 1.81 -2.92 3.80
N LEU A 30 2.49 -2.28 2.85
CA LEU A 30 3.89 -1.88 3.01
C LEU A 30 4.08 -0.84 4.11
N ALA A 31 3.10 0.07 4.30
CA ALA A 31 3.14 1.07 5.35
C ALA A 31 2.85 0.49 6.74
N CYS A 32 1.83 -0.35 6.86
CA CYS A 32 1.33 -0.86 8.14
C CYS A 32 2.01 -2.15 8.61
N TYR A 33 2.60 -2.93 7.70
CA TYR A 33 3.22 -4.24 8.01
C TYR A 33 4.60 -4.39 7.35
N PRO A 34 5.53 -3.44 7.57
CA PRO A 34 6.86 -3.48 6.94
C PRO A 34 7.69 -4.70 7.37
N GLU A 35 7.37 -5.33 8.50
CA GLU A 35 8.04 -6.54 9.00
C GLU A 35 7.66 -7.82 8.22
N ILE A 36 6.57 -7.78 7.45
CA ILE A 36 6.08 -8.94 6.69
C ILE A 36 6.66 -8.97 5.28
N PHE A 37 6.84 -7.81 4.65
CA PHE A 37 7.19 -7.71 3.23
C PHE A 37 8.58 -7.12 3.06
N GLU A 38 9.45 -7.83 2.34
CA GLU A 38 10.78 -7.33 1.95
C GLU A 38 10.68 -6.19 0.92
N GLY A 39 9.56 -6.13 0.19
CA GLY A 39 9.25 -5.04 -0.71
C GLY A 39 7.97 -5.26 -1.51
N GLY A 40 7.71 -4.38 -2.46
CA GLY A 40 6.54 -4.50 -3.31
C GLY A 40 6.47 -3.52 -4.47
N ALA A 41 5.45 -3.69 -5.33
CA ALA A 41 5.21 -2.87 -6.50
C ALA A 41 3.79 -2.31 -6.50
N ILE A 42 3.67 -0.98 -6.52
CA ILE A 42 2.39 -0.27 -6.51
C ILE A 42 2.10 0.23 -7.93
N ILE A 43 1.02 -0.26 -8.55
CA ILE A 43 0.71 0.05 -9.95
C ILE A 43 -0.60 0.82 -10.05
N ALA A 44 -0.57 1.97 -10.75
CA ALA A 44 -1.71 2.85 -11.01
C ALA A 44 -2.56 3.15 -9.76
N SER A 45 -1.92 3.63 -8.69
CA SER A 45 -2.56 3.83 -7.39
C SER A 45 -2.19 5.15 -6.72
N LEU A 46 -2.63 5.33 -5.48
CA LEU A 46 -2.42 6.52 -4.66
C LEU A 46 -1.56 6.19 -3.41
N PRO A 47 -0.84 7.17 -2.84
CA PRO A 47 -0.10 6.98 -1.59
C PRO A 47 -1.00 6.55 -0.43
N TYR A 48 -0.46 5.78 0.51
CA TYR A 48 -1.13 5.48 1.77
C TYR A 48 -1.54 6.76 2.52
N GLY A 49 -2.76 6.78 3.07
CA GLY A 49 -3.32 7.94 3.77
C GLY A 49 -3.81 9.08 2.87
N SER A 50 -3.72 8.96 1.54
CA SER A 50 -4.13 10.03 0.59
C SER A 50 -5.64 10.30 0.53
N ALA A 51 -6.45 9.30 0.86
CA ALA A 51 -7.92 9.35 0.90
C ALA A 51 -8.46 8.42 1.98
N LYS A 52 -9.55 8.84 2.63
CA LYS A 52 -10.29 8.06 3.64
C LYS A 52 -11.68 7.65 3.16
N THR A 53 -12.12 8.22 2.03
CA THR A 53 -13.43 7.95 1.44
C THR A 53 -13.32 7.73 -0.06
N VAL A 54 -14.34 7.09 -0.66
CA VAL A 54 -14.40 6.85 -2.11
C VAL A 54 -14.39 8.16 -2.92
N PRO A 55 -15.18 9.20 -2.58
CA PRO A 55 -15.11 10.48 -3.30
C PRO A 55 -13.72 11.13 -3.27
N GLU A 56 -13.08 11.15 -2.10
CA GLU A 56 -11.70 11.67 -1.97
C GLU A 56 -10.74 10.92 -2.88
N ALA A 57 -10.84 9.59 -2.96
CA ALA A 57 -9.98 8.78 -3.81
C ALA A 57 -10.12 9.18 -5.30
N PHE A 58 -11.36 9.38 -5.78
CA PHE A 58 -11.59 9.84 -7.15
C PHE A 58 -11.04 11.25 -7.39
N ASP A 59 -11.16 12.15 -6.42
CA ASP A 59 -10.57 13.50 -6.53
C ASP A 59 -9.04 13.44 -6.59
N ARG A 60 -8.41 12.58 -5.78
CA ARG A 60 -6.94 12.39 -5.80
C ARG A 60 -6.48 11.80 -7.14
N MET A 61 -7.22 10.83 -7.70
CA MET A 61 -6.92 10.27 -9.02
C MET A 61 -7.00 11.31 -10.15
N ARG A 62 -7.82 12.35 -9.98
CA ARG A 62 -7.89 13.49 -10.90
C ARG A 62 -6.84 14.57 -10.62
N GLY A 63 -5.98 14.37 -9.63
CA GLY A 63 -4.93 15.32 -9.24
C GLY A 63 -5.41 16.42 -8.27
N HIS A 64 -6.62 16.31 -7.72
CA HIS A 64 -7.17 17.34 -6.84
C HIS A 64 -6.91 17.04 -5.36
N GLY A 65 -6.48 18.07 -4.62
CA GLY A 65 -6.32 18.08 -3.16
C GLY A 65 -5.39 17.01 -2.58
N MET A 66 -4.37 16.60 -3.34
CA MET A 66 -3.33 15.71 -2.84
C MET A 66 -2.75 16.21 -1.51
N PRO A 67 -2.67 15.38 -0.46
CA PRO A 67 -2.04 15.80 0.79
C PRO A 67 -0.57 16.12 0.58
N SER A 68 -0.07 17.08 1.37
CA SER A 68 1.37 17.35 1.44
C SER A 68 2.13 16.12 1.95
N GLU A 69 3.41 16.02 1.60
CA GLU A 69 4.32 14.99 2.12
C GLU A 69 4.26 14.90 3.65
N ARG A 70 4.25 16.05 4.34
CA ARG A 70 4.12 16.10 5.81
C ARG A 70 2.83 15.49 6.32
N GLN A 71 1.72 15.62 5.58
CA GLN A 71 0.45 14.99 5.96
C GLN A 71 0.49 13.48 5.71
N LEU A 72 1.11 13.03 4.62
CA LEU A 72 1.29 11.60 4.34
C LEU A 72 2.22 10.94 5.37
N GLN A 73 3.32 11.61 5.76
CA GLN A 73 4.24 11.10 6.77
C GLN A 73 3.60 10.94 8.15
N LYS A 74 2.60 11.77 8.47
CA LYS A 74 1.80 11.64 9.71
C LYS A 74 0.82 10.47 9.70
N ALA A 75 0.56 9.89 8.53
CA ALA A 75 -0.34 8.75 8.40
C ALA A 75 0.39 7.40 8.59
N LEU A 76 1.72 7.39 8.46
CA LEU A 76 2.59 6.26 8.84
C LEU A 76 2.70 6.16 10.36
#